data_AF-A0A7S1YYL1-F1
#
_entry.id   AF-A0A7S1YYL1-F1
#
_cell.length_a   1.000
_cell.length_b   1.000
_cell.length_c   1.000
_cell.angle_alpha   90.00
_cell.angle_beta   90.00
_cell.angle_gamma   90.00
#
_symmetry.space_group_name_H-M   'P 1'
#
loop_
_entity.id
_entity.type
_entity.pdbx_description
1 polymer ?
#
loop_
_entity_poly.entity_id
_entity_poly.type
_entity_poly.pdbx_seq_one_letter_code
_entity_poly.pdbx_strand_id
1 'polypeptide(L)'
;MGPIPLQIDYALTDHVSEAIELYLDDYGHQTSEESKEHVMKLVRTIITDLMPKVSSLLPEKMEDVSEVLAAGSARYSAPDSIRSLDWLQTNGYCIDNMKAGPSTIPDAGRGAFATRRIQEGALISGSPLLRFERDKLVTNSVFSEQLVLNYCFGHPQSTLLLFPYAPLVGLINHNSKSPNVEIRWSTKEENNEISIWTKRSYNRLVKASKVPLMIEYVAKREIQPGEEIFLDYGAEWEAAWKEHVQNWTPPADSKDYVMATTFAKLMEDQPIRTGGEQEEDPYPENLITACYYDYEESYEQYADAEDEEDHLPIFMQVWEETDLLFTCHHHLRPCLILTRGEEEDGETFYTAEMFNLPDTTHGTDLIPDTEHHVVTNIPRRAITFVELMYEGDQHLEGSFRHPIGFPDLIFPETWKNV
;
A
#
# COMPACT_ATOMS: atom_id res chain seq x y z
N MET A 1 -13.09 -9.03 -9.02
CA MET A 1 -12.38 -10.05 -8.21
C MET A 1 -13.33 -10.56 -7.16
N GLY A 2 -13.31 -11.87 -6.84
CA GLY A 2 -13.98 -12.35 -5.64
C GLY A 2 -13.33 -11.73 -4.38
N PRO A 3 -13.96 -11.83 -3.20
CA PRO A 3 -13.37 -11.30 -1.99
C PRO A 3 -12.05 -12.03 -1.71
N ILE A 4 -10.96 -11.29 -1.46
CA ILE A 4 -9.64 -11.85 -1.20
C ILE A 4 -9.63 -12.40 0.24
N PRO A 5 -9.38 -13.72 0.43
CA PRO A 5 -9.28 -14.31 1.76
C PRO A 5 -8.09 -13.75 2.55
N LEU A 6 -8.29 -13.54 3.84
CA LEU A 6 -7.27 -13.16 4.82
C LEU A 6 -6.86 -14.39 5.64
N GLN A 7 -5.80 -14.26 6.44
CA GLN A 7 -5.31 -15.36 7.29
C GLN A 7 -6.42 -15.99 8.16
N ILE A 8 -7.30 -15.17 8.72
CA ILE A 8 -8.43 -15.65 9.53
C ILE A 8 -9.44 -16.46 8.70
N ASP A 9 -9.64 -16.12 7.43
CA ASP A 9 -10.56 -16.87 6.56
C ASP A 9 -10.02 -18.28 6.31
N TYR A 10 -8.71 -18.44 6.09
CA TYR A 10 -8.07 -19.75 5.95
C TYR A 10 -8.18 -20.58 7.23
N ALA A 11 -7.90 -19.98 8.40
CA ALA A 11 -8.01 -20.68 9.67
C ALA A 11 -9.45 -21.15 9.95
N LEU A 12 -10.44 -20.31 9.63
CA LEU A 12 -11.86 -20.67 9.75
C LEU A 12 -12.26 -21.74 8.74
N THR A 13 -11.75 -21.70 7.50
CA THR A 13 -11.97 -22.77 6.51
C THR A 13 -11.39 -24.10 6.96
N ASP A 14 -10.19 -24.10 7.55
CA ASP A 14 -9.56 -25.31 8.08
C ASP A 14 -10.42 -25.89 9.22
N HIS A 15 -10.90 -25.04 10.14
CA HIS A 15 -11.79 -25.47 11.22
C HIS A 15 -13.15 -26.01 10.74
N VAL A 16 -13.75 -25.38 9.73
CA VAL A 16 -14.97 -25.91 9.10
C VAL A 16 -14.70 -27.25 8.44
N SER A 17 -13.56 -27.40 7.76
CA SER A 17 -13.13 -28.66 7.15
C SER A 17 -12.97 -29.76 8.19
N GLU A 18 -12.41 -29.46 9.38
CA GLU A 18 -12.31 -30.42 10.50
C GLU A 18 -13.69 -30.88 10.96
N ALA A 19 -14.66 -29.97 11.08
CA ALA A 19 -16.03 -30.32 11.47
C ALA A 19 -16.73 -31.20 10.42
N ILE A 20 -16.46 -30.98 9.13
CA ILE A 20 -16.99 -31.83 8.06
C ILE A 20 -16.33 -33.21 8.09
N GLU A 21 -15.02 -33.29 8.33
CA GLU A 21 -14.30 -34.57 8.43
C GLU A 21 -14.82 -35.42 9.60
N LEU A 22 -15.06 -34.81 10.77
CA LEU A 22 -15.66 -35.49 11.91
C LEU A 22 -17.06 -36.05 11.58
N TYR A 23 -17.86 -35.32 10.81
CA TYR A 23 -19.15 -35.81 10.32
C TYR A 23 -19.00 -36.99 9.36
N LEU A 24 -17.99 -36.95 8.46
CA LEU A 24 -17.69 -38.04 7.54
C LEU A 24 -17.22 -39.30 8.28
N ASP A 25 -16.41 -39.15 9.32
CA ASP A 25 -15.94 -40.28 10.14
C ASP A 25 -17.11 -40.96 10.86
N ASP A 26 -17.98 -40.17 11.50
CA ASP A 26 -19.10 -40.68 12.29
C ASP A 26 -20.23 -41.26 11.40
N TYR A 27 -20.54 -40.62 10.28
CA TYR A 27 -21.75 -40.89 9.50
C TYR A 27 -21.52 -41.17 8.01
N GLY A 28 -20.32 -40.93 7.48
CA GLY A 28 -20.03 -41.00 6.05
C GLY A 28 -20.24 -42.40 5.44
N HIS A 29 -20.05 -43.46 6.23
CA HIS A 29 -20.30 -44.85 5.80
C HIS A 29 -21.79 -45.21 5.66
N GLN A 30 -22.69 -44.43 6.28
CA GLN A 30 -24.15 -44.61 6.22
C GLN A 30 -24.82 -43.61 5.27
N THR A 31 -24.06 -42.63 4.79
CA THR A 31 -24.55 -41.51 4.00
C THR A 31 -24.27 -41.77 2.53
N SER A 32 -25.31 -41.70 1.68
CA SER A 32 -25.12 -41.86 0.23
C SER A 32 -24.34 -40.68 -0.35
N GLU A 33 -23.64 -40.90 -1.47
CA GLU A 33 -22.91 -39.83 -2.18
C GLU A 33 -23.82 -38.63 -2.52
N GLU A 34 -25.05 -38.88 -2.99
CA GLU A 34 -26.03 -37.81 -3.25
C GLU A 34 -26.37 -37.01 -1.97
N SER A 35 -26.41 -37.67 -0.81
CA SER A 35 -26.65 -36.99 0.46
C SER A 35 -25.43 -36.16 0.88
N LYS A 36 -24.20 -36.66 0.67
CA LYS A 36 -22.97 -35.89 0.93
C LYS A 36 -22.89 -34.64 0.06
N GLU A 37 -23.19 -34.75 -1.23
CA GLU A 37 -23.27 -33.60 -2.14
C GLU A 37 -24.32 -32.57 -1.68
N HIS A 38 -25.50 -33.02 -1.24
CA HIS A 38 -26.54 -32.13 -0.72
C HIS A 38 -26.11 -31.43 0.58
N VAL A 39 -25.46 -32.15 1.50
CA VAL A 39 -24.94 -31.54 2.74
C VAL A 39 -23.85 -30.53 2.39
N MET A 40 -22.91 -30.85 1.52
CA MET A 40 -21.85 -29.92 1.12
C MET A 40 -22.41 -28.67 0.46
N LYS A 41 -23.40 -28.84 -0.42
CA LYS A 41 -24.10 -27.71 -1.03
C LYS A 41 -24.82 -26.85 0.01
N LEU A 42 -25.45 -27.46 1.02
CA LEU A 42 -26.11 -26.73 2.11
C LEU A 42 -25.09 -25.95 2.94
N VAL A 43 -24.00 -26.58 3.35
CA VAL A 43 -22.89 -25.95 4.10
C VAL A 43 -22.33 -24.77 3.31
N ARG A 44 -21.98 -24.97 2.04
CA ARG A 44 -21.50 -23.89 1.15
C ARG A 44 -22.52 -22.77 1.01
N THR A 45 -23.82 -23.08 0.92
CA THR A 45 -24.86 -22.05 0.81
C THR A 45 -24.92 -21.18 2.08
N ILE A 46 -25.00 -21.81 3.25
CA ILE A 46 -25.04 -21.11 4.55
C ILE A 46 -23.78 -20.26 4.75
N ILE A 47 -22.61 -20.82 4.45
CA ILE A 47 -21.32 -20.12 4.61
C ILE A 47 -21.19 -19.02 3.55
N THR A 48 -21.71 -19.17 2.33
CA THR A 48 -21.65 -18.10 1.32
C THR A 48 -22.39 -16.85 1.79
N ASP A 49 -23.54 -17.02 2.44
CA ASP A 49 -24.36 -15.91 2.92
C ASP A 49 -23.73 -15.20 4.12
N LEU A 50 -23.06 -15.94 5.01
CA LEU A 50 -22.44 -15.39 6.22
C LEU A 50 -20.99 -14.93 6.00
N MET A 51 -20.22 -15.71 5.26
CA MET A 51 -18.75 -15.68 5.15
C MET A 51 -18.29 -16.07 3.74
N PRO A 52 -18.52 -15.21 2.72
CA PRO A 52 -18.26 -15.55 1.32
C PRO A 52 -16.80 -15.90 1.02
N LYS A 53 -15.84 -15.39 1.81
CA LYS A 53 -14.41 -15.72 1.68
C LYS A 53 -14.12 -17.15 2.11
N VAL A 54 -14.63 -17.59 3.25
CA VAL A 54 -14.52 -18.97 3.73
C VAL A 54 -15.15 -19.95 2.74
N SER A 55 -16.34 -19.62 2.21
CA SER A 55 -17.00 -20.44 1.19
C SER A 55 -16.17 -20.59 -0.09
N SER A 56 -15.43 -19.54 -0.48
CA SER A 56 -14.56 -19.59 -1.66
C SER A 56 -13.34 -20.50 -1.50
N LEU A 57 -12.97 -20.82 -0.27
CA LEU A 57 -11.83 -21.68 0.08
C LEU A 57 -12.23 -23.14 0.35
N LEU A 58 -13.49 -23.40 0.64
CA LEU A 58 -13.99 -24.77 0.82
C LEU A 58 -13.92 -25.55 -0.49
N PRO A 59 -13.72 -26.88 -0.43
CA PRO A 59 -13.76 -27.72 -1.61
C PRO A 59 -15.16 -27.76 -2.21
N GLU A 60 -15.29 -28.07 -3.50
CA GLU A 60 -16.61 -28.22 -4.13
C GLU A 60 -17.31 -29.51 -3.67
N LYS A 61 -16.52 -30.53 -3.35
CA LYS A 61 -16.97 -31.86 -2.95
C LYS A 61 -16.60 -32.17 -1.52
N MET A 62 -17.40 -33.02 -0.89
CA MET A 62 -17.19 -33.39 0.50
C MET A 62 -15.98 -34.33 0.66
N GLU A 63 -15.69 -35.13 -0.37
CA GLU A 63 -14.61 -36.12 -0.38
C GLU A 63 -13.21 -35.47 -0.44
N ASP A 64 -13.13 -34.21 -0.90
CA ASP A 64 -11.88 -33.48 -1.00
C ASP A 64 -11.49 -32.79 0.33
N VAL A 65 -12.34 -32.87 1.37
CA VAL A 65 -12.10 -32.25 2.68
C VAL A 65 -10.85 -32.81 3.35
N SER A 66 -10.60 -34.11 3.26
CA SER A 66 -9.37 -34.73 3.78
C SER A 66 -8.12 -34.17 3.09
N GLU A 67 -8.20 -33.81 1.81
CA GLU A 67 -7.09 -33.18 1.08
C GLU A 67 -6.85 -31.74 1.56
N VAL A 68 -7.93 -31.00 1.83
CA VAL A 68 -7.87 -29.65 2.41
C VAL A 68 -7.18 -29.69 3.77
N LEU A 69 -7.54 -30.63 4.64
CA LEU A 69 -6.92 -30.77 5.96
C LEU A 69 -5.45 -31.20 5.89
N ALA A 70 -5.12 -32.09 4.94
CA ALA A 70 -3.74 -32.53 4.75
C ALA A 70 -2.82 -31.41 4.21
N ALA A 71 -3.33 -30.56 3.33
CA ALA A 71 -2.56 -29.49 2.69
C ALA A 71 -2.66 -28.13 3.42
N GLY A 72 -3.75 -27.91 4.16
CA GLY A 72 -4.26 -26.60 4.56
C GLY A 72 -5.03 -25.92 3.42
N SER A 73 -6.13 -25.22 3.73
CA SER A 73 -6.97 -24.53 2.74
C SER A 73 -6.22 -23.52 1.88
N ALA A 74 -5.16 -22.90 2.39
CA ALA A 74 -4.29 -22.01 1.62
C ALA A 74 -3.59 -22.72 0.47
N ARG A 75 -3.00 -23.90 0.71
CA ARG A 75 -2.34 -24.67 -0.35
C ARG A 75 -3.34 -25.37 -1.24
N TYR A 76 -4.46 -25.85 -0.68
CA TYR A 76 -5.51 -26.48 -1.46
C TYR A 76 -6.14 -25.51 -2.48
N SER A 77 -6.43 -24.27 -2.06
CA SER A 77 -6.98 -23.23 -2.94
C SER A 77 -5.98 -22.69 -3.97
N ALA A 78 -4.69 -22.92 -3.75
CA ALA A 78 -3.60 -22.55 -4.66
C ALA A 78 -2.60 -23.71 -4.80
N PRO A 79 -3.00 -24.85 -5.41
CA PRO A 79 -2.19 -26.07 -5.46
C PRO A 79 -0.87 -25.85 -6.22
N ASP A 80 -0.88 -24.82 -7.04
CA ASP A 80 0.16 -24.37 -7.94
C ASP A 80 1.08 -23.29 -7.35
N SER A 81 0.87 -22.90 -6.09
CA SER A 81 1.65 -21.87 -5.41
C SER A 81 3.12 -22.26 -5.18
N ILE A 82 3.41 -23.56 -5.11
CA ILE A 82 4.77 -24.09 -5.05
C ILE A 82 5.18 -24.56 -6.44
N ARG A 83 6.27 -24.00 -6.95
CA ARG A 83 6.80 -24.29 -8.29
C ARG A 83 8.22 -24.81 -8.19
N SER A 84 8.58 -25.73 -9.08
CA SER A 84 9.97 -26.20 -9.20
C SER A 84 10.87 -25.05 -9.63
N LEU A 85 12.17 -25.14 -9.30
CA LEU A 85 13.15 -24.14 -9.74
C LEU A 85 13.20 -24.03 -11.27
N ASP A 86 13.13 -25.15 -11.99
CA ASP A 86 13.11 -25.15 -13.46
C ASP A 86 11.88 -24.44 -14.03
N TRP A 87 10.71 -24.62 -13.40
CA TRP A 87 9.50 -23.90 -13.78
C TRP A 87 9.65 -22.41 -13.50
N LEU A 88 10.20 -22.03 -12.34
CA LEU A 88 10.43 -20.61 -11.97
C LEU A 88 11.46 -19.95 -12.88
N GLN A 89 12.48 -20.66 -13.34
CA GLN A 89 13.46 -20.13 -14.29
C GLN A 89 12.83 -19.80 -15.65
N THR A 90 11.78 -20.53 -16.04
CA THR A 90 11.12 -20.35 -17.33
C THR A 90 9.92 -19.39 -17.25
N ASN A 91 9.14 -19.48 -16.17
CA ASN A 91 7.83 -18.82 -16.03
C ASN A 91 7.77 -17.83 -14.86
N GLY A 92 8.78 -17.78 -14.00
CA GLY A 92 8.84 -16.83 -12.88
C GLY A 92 9.13 -15.40 -13.33
N TYR A 93 8.68 -14.43 -12.54
CA TYR A 93 9.03 -13.01 -12.70
C TYR A 93 9.89 -12.57 -11.52
N CYS A 94 11.13 -12.19 -11.78
CA CYS A 94 11.97 -11.52 -10.78
C CYS A 94 11.51 -10.08 -10.62
N ILE A 95 11.06 -9.73 -9.41
CA ILE A 95 10.59 -8.38 -9.06
C ILE A 95 11.61 -7.62 -8.19
N ASP A 96 12.80 -8.18 -8.00
CA ASP A 96 13.88 -7.67 -7.16
C ASP A 96 14.94 -6.87 -7.95
N ASN A 97 14.67 -6.56 -9.22
CA ASN A 97 15.55 -5.79 -10.08
C ASN A 97 15.60 -4.30 -9.73
N MET A 98 14.69 -3.81 -8.89
CA MET A 98 14.56 -2.41 -8.52
C MET A 98 14.66 -2.19 -7.02
N LYS A 99 15.21 -1.05 -6.63
CA LYS A 99 15.13 -0.48 -5.28
C LYS A 99 14.72 0.98 -5.37
N ALA A 100 14.06 1.48 -4.34
CA ALA A 100 13.77 2.90 -4.24
C ALA A 100 14.99 3.69 -3.75
N GLY A 101 15.16 4.93 -4.22
CA GLY A 101 16.20 5.86 -3.76
C GLY A 101 15.82 7.31 -4.06
N PRO A 102 16.57 8.31 -3.58
CA PRO A 102 16.41 9.70 -4.00
C PRO A 102 16.63 9.82 -5.52
N SER A 103 15.72 10.47 -6.25
CA SER A 103 15.84 10.62 -7.71
C SER A 103 17.04 11.49 -8.08
N THR A 104 17.62 11.25 -9.26
CA THR A 104 18.62 12.12 -9.88
C THR A 104 17.99 13.31 -10.59
N ILE A 105 16.67 13.31 -10.77
CA ILE A 105 15.91 14.47 -11.24
C ILE A 105 15.69 15.41 -10.05
N PRO A 106 16.10 16.69 -10.15
CA PRO A 106 15.82 17.68 -9.11
C PRO A 106 14.33 17.73 -8.77
N ASP A 107 14.02 17.76 -7.49
CA ASP A 107 12.66 17.91 -6.94
C ASP A 107 11.65 16.79 -7.30
N ALA A 108 12.08 15.72 -7.97
CA ALA A 108 11.23 14.56 -8.25
C ALA A 108 11.05 13.61 -7.04
N GLY A 109 11.66 13.92 -5.90
CA GLY A 109 11.61 13.11 -4.69
C GLY A 109 12.36 11.79 -4.87
N ARG A 110 11.63 10.70 -5.17
CA ARG A 110 12.19 9.34 -5.23
C ARG A 110 12.15 8.78 -6.65
N GLY A 111 13.06 7.85 -6.91
CA GLY A 111 13.18 7.11 -8.17
C GLY A 111 13.36 5.61 -7.95
N ALA A 112 13.14 4.85 -9.02
CA ALA A 112 13.47 3.43 -9.11
C ALA A 112 14.89 3.24 -9.65
N PHE A 113 15.70 2.45 -8.98
CA PHE A 113 17.10 2.20 -9.32
C PHE A 113 17.37 0.73 -9.52
N ALA A 114 18.18 0.38 -10.52
CA ALA A 114 18.56 -1.00 -10.78
C ALA A 114 19.40 -1.56 -9.61
N THR A 115 19.06 -2.75 -9.12
CA THR A 115 19.82 -3.46 -8.07
C THR A 115 21.00 -4.26 -8.62
N ARG A 116 20.94 -4.57 -9.91
CA ARG A 116 21.90 -5.39 -10.66
C ARG A 116 22.00 -4.91 -12.10
N ARG A 117 22.92 -5.50 -12.86
CA ARG A 117 23.05 -5.27 -14.30
C ARG A 117 21.84 -5.88 -15.02
N ILE A 118 21.19 -5.12 -15.89
CA ILE A 118 20.05 -5.56 -16.69
C ILE A 118 20.42 -5.42 -18.16
N GLN A 119 20.31 -6.50 -18.93
CA GLN A 119 20.63 -6.50 -20.36
C GLN A 119 19.55 -5.82 -21.18
N GLU A 120 19.90 -5.32 -22.37
CA GLU A 120 18.93 -4.85 -23.35
C GLU A 120 17.90 -5.95 -23.69
N GLY A 121 16.63 -5.56 -23.74
CA GLY A 121 15.50 -6.47 -23.97
C GLY A 121 15.12 -7.34 -22.78
N ALA A 122 15.88 -7.28 -21.67
CA ALA A 122 15.55 -8.03 -20.46
C ALA A 122 14.40 -7.38 -19.70
N LEU A 123 13.62 -8.22 -19.04
CA LEU A 123 12.53 -7.80 -18.17
C LEU A 123 13.08 -7.16 -16.89
N ILE A 124 12.54 -6.00 -16.54
CA ILE A 124 12.81 -5.30 -15.28
C ILE A 124 11.75 -5.68 -14.26
N SER A 125 10.48 -5.54 -14.62
CA SER A 125 9.34 -5.87 -13.77
C SER A 125 8.10 -6.16 -14.61
N GLY A 126 7.19 -6.95 -14.07
CA GLY A 126 5.86 -7.18 -14.64
C GLY A 126 4.81 -6.58 -13.73
N SER A 127 3.83 -5.88 -14.30
CA SER A 127 2.74 -5.29 -13.55
C SER A 127 1.38 -5.71 -14.09
N PRO A 128 0.58 -6.43 -13.29
CA PRO A 128 -0.82 -6.57 -13.57
C PRO A 128 -1.49 -5.18 -13.52
N LEU A 129 -2.61 -5.04 -14.24
CA LEU A 129 -3.32 -3.78 -14.39
C LEU A 129 -4.73 -3.84 -13.79
N LEU A 130 -5.01 -2.91 -12.89
CA LEU A 130 -6.38 -2.53 -12.54
C LEU A 130 -6.93 -1.58 -13.59
N ARG A 131 -8.25 -1.57 -13.74
CA ARG A 131 -8.94 -0.80 -14.77
C ARG A 131 -9.89 0.16 -14.09
N PHE A 132 -9.83 1.41 -14.49
CA PHE A 132 -10.73 2.46 -14.02
C PHE A 132 -11.38 3.16 -15.21
N GLU A 133 -12.60 3.64 -15.02
CA GLU A 133 -13.20 4.60 -15.93
C GLU A 133 -12.83 6.00 -15.42
N ARG A 134 -12.29 6.86 -16.30
CA ARG A 134 -11.73 8.17 -15.93
C ARG A 134 -12.73 9.05 -15.16
N ASP A 135 -14.01 9.01 -15.53
CA ASP A 135 -15.09 9.76 -14.89
C ASP A 135 -15.32 9.35 -13.43
N LYS A 136 -14.87 8.16 -13.01
CA LYS A 136 -14.96 7.69 -11.62
C LYS A 136 -13.84 8.20 -10.71
N LEU A 137 -12.78 8.76 -11.29
CA LEU A 137 -11.65 9.34 -10.54
C LEU A 137 -11.73 10.86 -10.39
N VAL A 138 -12.81 11.46 -10.89
CA VAL A 138 -13.17 12.86 -10.65
C VAL A 138 -14.00 12.92 -9.37
N THR A 139 -13.53 13.67 -8.38
CA THR A 139 -14.24 13.87 -7.10
C THR A 139 -15.03 15.18 -7.13
N ASN A 140 -16.18 15.20 -6.47
CA ASN A 140 -16.98 16.43 -6.29
C ASN A 140 -16.44 17.36 -5.19
N SER A 141 -15.26 17.06 -4.62
CA SER A 141 -14.61 17.83 -3.56
C SER A 141 -13.66 18.89 -4.16
N VAL A 142 -13.08 19.73 -3.28
CA VAL A 142 -12.11 20.80 -3.63
C VAL A 142 -10.96 20.29 -4.50
N PHE A 143 -10.62 19.00 -4.39
CA PHE A 143 -9.73 18.31 -5.32
C PHE A 143 -10.54 17.79 -6.51
N SER A 144 -10.34 18.36 -7.71
CA SER A 144 -11.07 17.93 -8.90
C SER A 144 -10.69 16.52 -9.37
N GLU A 145 -9.47 16.06 -9.08
CA GLU A 145 -8.95 14.76 -9.54
C GLU A 145 -8.10 14.04 -8.48
N GLN A 146 -8.30 12.72 -8.35
CA GLN A 146 -7.58 11.89 -7.39
C GLN A 146 -6.09 11.73 -7.73
N LEU A 147 -5.23 11.65 -6.70
CA LEU A 147 -3.78 11.46 -6.84
C LEU A 147 -3.39 10.21 -7.66
N VAL A 148 -4.19 9.14 -7.56
CA VAL A 148 -3.96 7.89 -8.29
C VAL A 148 -3.90 8.08 -9.81
N LEU A 149 -4.49 9.16 -10.34
CA LEU A 149 -4.45 9.49 -11.76
C LEU A 149 -3.02 9.60 -12.30
N ASN A 150 -2.10 10.18 -11.52
CA ASN A 150 -0.68 10.34 -11.90
C ASN A 150 0.06 9.01 -12.09
N TYR A 151 -0.50 7.93 -11.55
CA TYR A 151 0.06 6.58 -11.62
C TYR A 151 -0.70 5.68 -12.58
N CYS A 152 -1.72 6.19 -13.26
CA CYS A 152 -2.47 5.45 -14.26
C CYS A 152 -1.90 5.70 -15.65
N PHE A 153 -1.87 4.67 -16.49
CA PHE A 153 -1.74 4.85 -17.93
C PHE A 153 -3.09 5.18 -18.56
N GLY A 154 -3.12 6.13 -19.48
CA GLY A 154 -4.30 6.54 -20.23
C GLY A 154 -3.98 6.88 -21.68
N HIS A 155 -5.01 6.97 -22.52
CA HIS A 155 -4.86 7.33 -23.92
C HIS A 155 -5.86 8.46 -24.28
N PRO A 156 -5.48 9.50 -25.05
CA PRO A 156 -6.35 10.65 -25.33
C PRO A 156 -7.69 10.30 -25.97
N GLN A 157 -7.71 9.25 -26.80
CA GLN A 157 -8.92 8.74 -27.46
C GLN A 157 -9.70 7.71 -26.63
N SER A 158 -9.42 7.57 -25.33
CA SER A 158 -10.10 6.60 -24.46
C SER A 158 -10.38 7.15 -23.07
N THR A 159 -11.53 6.79 -22.50
CA THR A 159 -11.85 7.04 -21.09
C THR A 159 -11.31 5.96 -20.16
N LEU A 160 -10.66 4.91 -20.70
CA LEU A 160 -10.04 3.84 -19.92
C LEU A 160 -8.75 4.31 -19.27
N LEU A 161 -8.59 4.02 -17.99
CA LEU A 161 -7.34 4.14 -17.24
C LEU A 161 -6.88 2.77 -16.78
N LEU A 162 -5.57 2.55 -16.84
CA LEU A 162 -4.89 1.31 -16.50
C LEU A 162 -3.90 1.58 -15.38
N PHE A 163 -4.19 1.12 -14.17
CA PHE A 163 -3.31 1.31 -13.01
C PHE A 163 -2.42 0.08 -12.82
N PRO A 164 -1.10 0.22 -12.95
CA PRO A 164 -0.13 -0.83 -12.66
C PRO A 164 0.01 -1.03 -11.14
N TYR A 165 -0.35 -2.21 -10.64
CA TYR A 165 -0.08 -2.58 -9.26
C TYR A 165 1.10 -3.56 -9.18
N ALA A 166 2.31 -3.01 -9.12
CA ALA A 166 3.52 -3.80 -8.85
C ALA A 166 4.47 -3.02 -7.94
N PRO A 167 5.33 -3.70 -7.17
CA PRO A 167 6.29 -3.00 -6.33
C PRO A 167 7.17 -2.06 -7.15
N LEU A 168 7.36 -0.84 -6.64
CA LEU A 168 8.30 0.17 -7.12
C LEU A 168 8.07 0.70 -8.55
N VAL A 169 7.15 0.16 -9.36
CA VAL A 169 6.89 0.67 -10.73
C VAL A 169 6.37 2.10 -10.74
N GLY A 170 5.64 2.51 -9.69
CA GLY A 170 5.21 3.89 -9.48
C GLY A 170 6.34 4.88 -9.17
N LEU A 171 7.57 4.40 -8.99
CA LEU A 171 8.77 5.25 -8.79
C LEU A 171 9.61 5.38 -10.07
N ILE A 172 9.18 4.79 -11.19
CA ILE A 172 9.89 4.94 -12.48
C ILE A 172 9.55 6.32 -13.04
N ASN A 173 10.50 7.25 -12.95
CA ASN A 173 10.30 8.64 -13.35
C ASN A 173 10.27 8.86 -14.87
N HIS A 174 9.77 10.02 -15.27
CA HIS A 174 9.73 10.47 -16.67
C HIS A 174 11.13 10.85 -17.19
N ASN A 175 11.47 10.41 -18.41
CA ASN A 175 12.53 11.02 -19.23
C ASN A 175 12.28 10.81 -20.73
N SER A 176 11.75 11.82 -21.42
CA SER A 176 11.50 11.77 -22.88
C SER A 176 12.78 11.77 -23.74
N LYS A 177 13.91 12.27 -23.24
CA LYS A 177 15.15 12.41 -24.02
C LYS A 177 15.99 11.14 -24.04
N SER A 178 16.05 10.44 -22.91
CA SER A 178 16.87 9.26 -22.74
C SER A 178 16.19 8.21 -21.84
N PRO A 179 14.98 7.75 -22.19
CA PRO A 179 14.35 6.64 -21.47
C PRO A 179 15.18 5.38 -21.66
N ASN A 180 15.42 4.65 -20.57
CA ASN A 180 16.11 3.35 -20.62
C ASN A 180 15.13 2.18 -20.47
N VAL A 181 13.83 2.47 -20.34
CA VAL A 181 12.73 1.48 -20.26
C VAL A 181 11.60 1.81 -21.22
N GLU A 182 10.95 0.76 -21.71
CA GLU A 182 9.67 0.81 -22.39
C GLU A 182 8.68 -0.18 -21.77
N ILE A 183 7.39 0.01 -22.05
CA ILE A 183 6.35 -0.94 -21.68
C ILE A 183 5.87 -1.74 -22.88
N ARG A 184 5.48 -3.00 -22.64
CA ARG A 184 4.79 -3.85 -23.62
C ARG A 184 3.75 -4.72 -22.94
N TRP A 185 2.81 -5.27 -23.72
CA TRP A 185 1.94 -6.33 -23.21
C TRP A 185 2.76 -7.57 -22.86
N SER A 186 2.41 -8.24 -21.76
CA SER A 186 3.09 -9.47 -21.36
C SER A 186 3.05 -10.53 -22.45
N THR A 187 4.18 -11.19 -22.69
CA THR A 187 4.31 -12.23 -23.73
C THR A 187 4.25 -13.66 -23.20
N LYS A 188 4.15 -13.85 -21.88
CA LYS A 188 4.07 -15.19 -21.29
C LYS A 188 2.79 -15.93 -21.65
N GLU A 189 2.89 -17.25 -21.75
CA GLU A 189 1.79 -18.13 -22.14
C GLU A 189 0.61 -18.07 -21.16
N GLU A 190 0.87 -17.89 -19.85
CA GLU A 190 -0.23 -17.74 -18.87
C GLU A 190 -1.05 -16.47 -19.10
N ASN A 191 -0.50 -15.51 -19.85
CA ASN A 191 -1.12 -14.24 -20.20
C ASN A 191 -1.66 -14.22 -21.63
N ASN A 192 -1.83 -15.39 -22.26
CA ASN A 192 -2.40 -15.51 -23.61
C ASN A 192 -3.79 -14.86 -23.76
N GLU A 193 -4.55 -14.74 -22.67
CA GLU A 193 -5.82 -14.02 -22.64
C GLU A 193 -5.70 -12.53 -22.99
N ILE A 194 -4.54 -11.89 -22.76
CA ILE A 194 -4.32 -10.49 -23.12
C ILE A 194 -4.58 -10.28 -24.60
N SER A 195 -4.12 -11.19 -25.46
CA SER A 195 -4.33 -11.13 -26.91
C SER A 195 -5.81 -11.22 -27.31
N ILE A 196 -6.65 -11.82 -26.45
CA ILE A 196 -8.09 -11.92 -26.64
C ILE A 196 -8.75 -10.61 -26.17
N TRP A 197 -8.39 -10.11 -24.99
CA TRP A 197 -8.97 -8.91 -24.42
C TRP A 197 -8.62 -7.63 -25.18
N THR A 198 -7.40 -7.53 -25.69
CA THR A 198 -6.96 -6.44 -26.58
C THR A 198 -7.73 -6.41 -27.91
N LYS A 199 -8.42 -7.49 -28.29
CA LYS A 199 -9.30 -7.50 -29.48
C LYS A 199 -10.77 -7.24 -29.14
N ARG A 200 -11.13 -7.17 -27.85
CA ARG A 200 -12.51 -6.91 -27.42
C ARG A 200 -12.76 -5.41 -27.34
N SER A 201 -14.02 -5.01 -27.50
CA SER A 201 -14.43 -3.61 -27.39
C SER A 201 -14.36 -3.09 -25.96
N TYR A 202 -14.20 -1.78 -25.81
CA TYR A 202 -14.31 -1.06 -24.53
C TYR A 202 -15.50 -1.54 -23.68
N ASN A 203 -16.70 -1.59 -24.27
CA ASN A 203 -17.93 -2.00 -23.57
C ASN A 203 -17.88 -3.44 -23.02
N ARG A 204 -17.17 -4.35 -23.68
CA ARG A 204 -16.96 -5.72 -23.19
C ARG A 204 -15.91 -5.77 -22.11
N LEU A 205 -14.88 -4.94 -22.23
CA LEU A 205 -13.84 -4.79 -21.23
C LEU A 205 -14.46 -4.33 -19.91
N VAL A 206 -15.10 -3.16 -19.87
CA VAL A 206 -15.62 -2.57 -18.61
C VAL A 206 -16.67 -3.43 -17.91
N LYS A 207 -17.48 -4.19 -18.65
CA LYS A 207 -18.51 -5.09 -18.08
C LYS A 207 -17.96 -6.41 -17.55
N ALA A 208 -16.72 -6.76 -17.88
CA ALA A 208 -16.14 -8.04 -17.46
C ALA A 208 -15.63 -7.97 -16.02
N SER A 209 -16.05 -8.95 -15.21
CA SER A 209 -15.66 -9.08 -13.80
C SER A 209 -14.21 -9.53 -13.60
N LYS A 210 -13.63 -10.20 -14.62
CA LYS A 210 -12.24 -10.66 -14.67
C LYS A 210 -11.66 -10.33 -16.04
N VAL A 211 -10.57 -9.55 -16.05
CA VAL A 211 -9.78 -9.24 -17.24
C VAL A 211 -8.32 -9.25 -16.80
N PRO A 212 -7.59 -10.35 -17.02
CA PRO A 212 -6.18 -10.42 -16.67
C PRO A 212 -5.38 -9.61 -17.70
N LEU A 213 -5.10 -8.36 -17.38
CA LEU A 213 -4.19 -7.50 -18.14
C LEU A 213 -2.87 -7.37 -17.38
N MET A 214 -1.76 -7.44 -18.11
CA MET A 214 -0.42 -7.30 -17.55
C MET A 214 0.51 -6.63 -18.57
N ILE A 215 1.25 -5.64 -18.10
CA ILE A 215 2.34 -5.03 -18.86
C ILE A 215 3.68 -5.46 -18.28
N GLU A 216 4.70 -5.41 -19.13
CA GLU A 216 6.09 -5.67 -18.81
C GLU A 216 6.89 -4.38 -19.02
N TYR A 217 7.76 -4.06 -18.06
CA TYR A 217 8.78 -3.03 -18.19
C TYR A 217 10.06 -3.69 -18.69
N VAL A 218 10.54 -3.26 -19.85
CA VAL A 218 11.65 -3.90 -20.57
C VAL A 218 12.76 -2.89 -20.80
N ALA A 219 14.01 -3.30 -20.58
CA ALA A 219 15.15 -2.44 -20.77
C ALA A 219 15.39 -2.16 -22.27
N LYS A 220 15.47 -0.89 -22.66
CA LYS A 220 15.75 -0.45 -24.05
C LYS A 220 17.21 -0.52 -24.43
N ARG A 221 18.07 -0.70 -23.43
CA ARG A 221 19.52 -0.86 -23.51
C ARG A 221 20.00 -1.54 -22.25
N GLU A 222 21.28 -1.83 -22.17
CA GLU A 222 21.89 -2.24 -20.90
C GLU A 222 21.76 -1.15 -19.83
N ILE A 223 21.40 -1.54 -18.60
CA ILE A 223 21.27 -0.70 -17.41
C ILE A 223 22.24 -1.20 -16.33
N GLN A 224 23.06 -0.30 -15.78
CA GLN A 224 24.05 -0.66 -14.76
C GLN A 224 23.45 -0.73 -13.35
N PRO A 225 24.04 -1.50 -12.42
CA PRO A 225 23.65 -1.44 -11.01
C PRO A 225 23.75 0.00 -10.46
N GLY A 226 22.71 0.45 -9.77
CA GLY A 226 22.61 1.79 -9.21
C GLY A 226 22.19 2.88 -10.20
N GLU A 227 21.96 2.56 -11.47
CA GLU A 227 21.41 3.50 -12.44
C GLU A 227 19.91 3.71 -12.22
N GLU A 228 19.43 4.95 -12.35
CA GLU A 228 18.00 5.27 -12.28
C GLU A 228 17.27 4.80 -13.54
N ILE A 229 16.06 4.29 -13.34
CA ILE A 229 15.21 3.72 -14.35
C ILE A 229 14.19 4.78 -14.77
N PHE A 230 14.14 5.06 -16.07
CA PHE A 230 13.30 6.09 -16.66
C PHE A 230 12.41 5.54 -17.77
N LEU A 231 11.16 5.99 -17.75
CA LEU A 231 10.15 5.72 -18.76
C LEU A 231 9.82 7.01 -19.51
N ASP A 232 9.51 6.92 -20.79
CA ASP A 232 8.88 8.04 -21.50
C ASP A 232 7.38 8.02 -21.23
N TYR A 233 6.86 9.09 -20.63
CA TYR A 233 5.44 9.21 -20.29
C TYR A 233 4.59 9.71 -21.47
N GLY A 234 5.21 10.00 -22.62
CA GLY A 234 4.52 10.44 -23.82
C GLY A 234 4.47 11.96 -23.98
N ALA A 235 4.23 12.39 -25.21
CA ALA A 235 4.29 13.80 -25.61
C ALA A 235 3.15 14.63 -24.99
N GLU A 236 1.99 14.03 -24.79
CA GLU A 236 0.82 14.67 -24.19
C GLU A 236 1.09 15.00 -22.72
N TRP A 237 1.65 14.05 -21.97
CA TRP A 237 2.04 14.26 -20.58
C TRP A 237 3.10 15.37 -20.49
N GLU A 238 4.12 15.32 -21.35
CA GLU A 238 5.20 16.31 -21.39
C GLU A 238 4.67 17.72 -21.71
N ALA A 239 3.70 17.82 -22.62
CA ALA A 239 3.04 19.08 -22.96
C ALA A 239 2.22 19.61 -21.76
N ALA A 240 1.43 18.75 -21.13
CA ALA A 240 0.63 19.11 -19.96
C ALA A 240 1.50 19.55 -18.78
N TRP A 241 2.63 18.85 -18.53
CA TRP A 241 3.58 19.23 -17.48
C TRP A 241 4.22 20.59 -17.76
N LYS A 242 4.65 20.85 -19.00
CA LYS A 242 5.19 22.15 -19.40
C LYS A 242 4.18 23.28 -19.22
N GLU A 243 2.94 23.06 -19.65
CA GLU A 243 1.86 24.03 -19.47
C GLU A 243 1.58 24.27 -17.98
N HIS A 244 1.52 23.22 -17.18
CA HIS A 244 1.35 23.31 -15.74
C HIS A 244 2.47 24.15 -15.11
N VAL A 245 3.74 23.82 -15.33
CA VAL A 245 4.87 24.58 -14.77
C VAL A 245 4.87 26.05 -15.20
N GLN A 246 4.44 26.35 -16.43
CA GLN A 246 4.35 27.74 -16.93
C GLN A 246 3.25 28.55 -16.24
N ASN A 247 2.14 27.89 -15.89
CA ASN A 247 0.95 28.55 -15.35
C ASN A 247 0.79 28.39 -13.84
N TRP A 248 1.56 27.49 -13.21
CA TRP A 248 1.44 27.19 -11.80
C TRP A 248 1.94 28.36 -10.95
N THR A 249 1.11 28.75 -10.00
CA THR A 249 1.44 29.75 -8.99
C THR A 249 1.46 29.05 -7.65
N PRO A 250 2.59 29.09 -6.92
CA PRO A 250 2.64 28.51 -5.60
C PRO A 250 1.63 29.18 -4.66
N PRO A 251 1.03 28.44 -3.71
CA PRO A 251 0.26 29.02 -2.61
C PRO A 251 1.05 30.12 -1.86
N ALA A 252 0.35 31.08 -1.26
CA ALA A 252 0.98 32.26 -0.65
C ALA A 252 1.96 31.92 0.49
N ASP A 253 1.68 30.82 1.17
CA ASP A 253 2.36 30.18 2.31
C ASP A 253 3.38 29.09 1.90
N SER A 254 3.47 28.76 0.61
CA SER A 254 4.40 27.74 0.08
C SER A 254 5.89 27.94 0.44
N LYS A 255 6.30 29.15 0.80
CA LYS A 255 7.68 29.45 1.20
C LYS A 255 8.06 28.81 2.53
N ASP A 256 7.06 28.56 3.37
CA ASP A 256 7.24 28.02 4.71
C ASP A 256 7.04 26.49 4.72
N TYR A 257 6.56 25.91 3.61
CA TYR A 257 6.41 24.47 3.47
C TYR A 257 7.77 23.76 3.43
N VAL A 258 7.88 22.67 4.20
CA VAL A 258 9.03 21.77 4.15
C VAL A 258 8.55 20.32 4.23
N MET A 259 9.00 19.46 3.33
CA MET A 259 8.74 18.01 3.42
C MET A 259 9.29 17.45 4.73
N ALA A 260 8.49 16.63 5.42
CA ALA A 260 8.86 16.05 6.71
C ALA A 260 10.22 15.32 6.70
N THR A 261 10.52 14.58 5.63
CA THR A 261 11.80 13.86 5.49
C THR A 261 13.00 14.78 5.37
N THR A 262 12.85 15.89 4.63
CA THR A 262 13.88 16.93 4.52
C THR A 262 14.07 17.62 5.86
N PHE A 263 12.97 17.99 6.54
CA PHE A 263 13.01 18.65 7.83
C PHE A 263 13.64 17.76 8.92
N ALA A 264 13.23 16.49 8.98
CA ALA A 264 13.79 15.52 9.92
C ALA A 264 15.31 15.36 9.77
N LYS A 265 15.82 15.40 8.54
CA LYS A 265 17.26 15.38 8.25
C LYS A 265 17.97 16.67 8.66
N LEU A 266 17.34 17.84 8.44
CA LEU A 266 17.89 19.12 8.89
C LEU A 266 17.98 19.20 10.42
N MET A 267 17.05 18.55 11.11
CA MET A 267 16.94 18.52 12.56
C MET A 267 17.61 17.30 13.20
N GLU A 268 18.30 16.45 12.44
CA GLU A 268 18.86 15.17 12.92
C GLU A 268 19.80 15.37 14.11
N ASP A 269 20.67 16.37 14.04
CA ASP A 269 21.64 16.75 15.08
C ASP A 269 21.13 17.85 16.04
N GLN A 270 19.85 18.23 15.94
CA GLN A 270 19.26 19.29 16.76
C GLN A 270 18.33 18.71 17.83
N PRO A 271 18.23 19.35 19.01
CA PRO A 271 17.25 18.97 20.00
C PRO A 271 15.83 19.23 19.48
N ILE A 272 14.90 18.34 19.80
CA ILE A 272 13.48 18.59 19.51
C ILE A 272 12.96 19.65 20.48
N ARG A 273 12.30 20.67 19.91
CA ARG A 273 11.63 21.74 20.65
C ARG A 273 10.45 21.23 21.47
N THR A 274 10.40 21.62 22.73
CA THR A 274 9.24 21.46 23.61
C THR A 274 8.05 22.29 23.11
N GLY A 275 6.84 21.99 23.60
CA GLY A 275 5.63 22.78 23.28
C GLY A 275 5.81 24.27 23.57
N GLY A 276 6.41 24.62 24.72
CA GLY A 276 6.69 26.01 25.07
C GLY A 276 7.72 26.68 24.16
N GLU A 277 8.75 25.96 23.71
CA GLU A 277 9.72 26.50 22.72
C GLU A 277 9.04 26.75 21.36
N GLN A 278 8.05 25.94 20.98
CA GLN A 278 7.31 26.10 19.72
C GLN A 278 6.33 27.29 19.72
N GLU A 279 5.94 27.82 20.88
CA GLU A 279 5.14 29.06 20.94
C GLU A 279 5.95 30.28 20.44
N GLU A 280 7.27 30.27 20.66
CA GLU A 280 8.18 31.34 20.22
C GLU A 280 8.86 31.04 18.87
N ASP A 281 9.18 29.77 18.61
CA ASP A 281 9.83 29.27 17.39
C ASP A 281 9.11 28.02 16.88
N PRO A 282 7.95 28.17 16.20
CA PRO A 282 7.16 27.06 15.72
C PRO A 282 7.88 26.28 14.62
N TYR A 283 7.53 25.00 14.48
CA TYR A 283 7.87 24.24 13.28
C TYR A 283 7.00 24.70 12.10
N PRO A 284 7.39 24.37 10.84
CA PRO A 284 6.52 24.57 9.69
C PRO A 284 5.10 24.04 9.95
N GLU A 285 4.08 24.82 9.57
CA GLU A 285 2.66 24.52 9.90
C GLU A 285 2.18 23.17 9.32
N ASN A 286 2.82 22.69 8.25
CA ASN A 286 2.52 21.40 7.64
C ASN A 286 3.08 20.20 8.40
N LEU A 287 3.86 20.41 9.47
CA LEU A 287 4.56 19.36 10.20
C LEU A 287 4.05 19.22 11.63
N ILE A 288 4.03 17.97 12.10
CA ILE A 288 3.83 17.63 13.51
C ILE A 288 4.96 16.73 13.99
N THR A 289 5.22 16.79 15.29
CA THR A 289 6.14 15.84 15.94
C THR A 289 5.41 14.52 16.12
N ALA A 290 6.10 13.41 15.84
CA ALA A 290 5.60 12.07 16.06
C ALA A 290 6.62 11.21 16.80
N CYS A 291 6.12 10.35 17.68
CA CYS A 291 6.91 9.51 18.56
C CYS A 291 6.55 8.04 18.32
N TYR A 292 7.57 7.18 18.33
CA TYR A 292 7.37 5.73 18.33
C TYR A 292 6.95 5.26 19.72
N TYR A 293 5.70 4.85 19.86
CA TYR A 293 5.04 4.42 21.08
C TYR A 293 4.12 3.22 20.81
N ASP A 294 4.43 2.10 21.46
CA ASP A 294 3.61 0.88 21.44
C ASP A 294 2.61 0.95 22.60
N TYR A 295 1.34 1.16 22.27
CA TYR A 295 0.26 1.19 23.26
C TYR A 295 -0.34 -0.21 23.37
N GLU A 296 -0.17 -0.82 24.54
CA GLU A 296 -0.88 -2.04 24.90
C GLU A 296 -1.88 -1.71 26.02
N GLU A 297 -3.16 -2.01 25.79
CA GLU A 297 -4.21 -1.88 26.80
C GLU A 297 -3.92 -2.83 27.97
N SER A 298 -3.35 -2.29 29.06
CA SER A 298 -3.05 -3.10 30.25
C SER A 298 -4.26 -3.13 31.19
N TYR A 299 -4.96 -4.27 31.24
CA TYR A 299 -6.12 -4.48 32.13
C TYR A 299 -5.78 -4.34 33.64
N GLU A 300 -4.49 -4.33 34.01
CA GLU A 300 -4.04 -4.34 35.41
C GLU A 300 -3.95 -2.94 36.06
N GLN A 301 -4.07 -1.84 35.30
CA GLN A 301 -3.88 -0.48 35.84
C GLN A 301 -5.14 0.23 36.36
N TYR A 302 -6.34 -0.32 36.17
CA TYR A 302 -7.61 0.32 36.56
C TYR A 302 -8.08 -0.01 38.00
N ALA A 303 -7.24 -0.61 38.83
CA ALA A 303 -7.67 -1.13 40.14
C ALA A 303 -7.77 -0.07 41.25
N ASP A 304 -7.12 1.10 41.13
CA ASP A 304 -6.91 2.03 42.27
C ASP A 304 -7.28 3.50 42.02
N ALA A 305 -7.97 3.85 40.92
CA ALA A 305 -8.40 5.23 40.67
C ALA A 305 -9.71 5.55 41.43
N GLU A 306 -9.61 5.97 42.70
CA GLU A 306 -10.71 6.58 43.44
C GLU A 306 -11.02 7.99 42.89
N ASP A 307 -12.32 8.29 42.76
CA ASP A 307 -12.93 9.51 42.24
C ASP A 307 -12.28 10.83 42.76
N GLU A 308 -11.47 11.48 41.94
CA GLU A 308 -11.27 12.94 42.00
C GLU A 308 -11.85 13.58 40.73
N GLU A 309 -12.94 14.34 40.90
CA GLU A 309 -13.60 15.09 39.84
C GLU A 309 -12.64 16.13 39.21
N ASP A 310 -12.66 16.18 37.88
CA ASP A 310 -12.09 17.20 36.97
C ASP A 310 -10.68 17.00 36.37
N HIS A 311 -9.94 15.93 36.65
CA HIS A 311 -8.69 15.62 35.94
C HIS A 311 -8.69 14.23 35.33
N LEU A 312 -8.51 14.14 34.00
CA LEU A 312 -8.32 12.87 33.32
C LEU A 312 -7.06 12.17 33.88
N PRO A 313 -7.12 10.84 34.14
CA PRO A 313 -5.96 10.10 34.65
C PRO A 313 -4.74 10.26 33.73
N ILE A 314 -3.59 10.57 34.35
CA ILE A 314 -2.30 10.66 33.66
C ILE A 314 -1.61 9.30 33.78
N PHE A 315 -1.49 8.60 32.66
CA PHE A 315 -0.73 7.37 32.53
C PHE A 315 0.71 7.72 32.21
N MET A 316 1.60 7.53 33.19
CA MET A 316 3.03 7.71 32.99
C MET A 316 3.70 6.37 32.66
N GLN A 317 4.39 6.32 31.53
CA GLN A 317 5.16 5.16 31.10
C GLN A 317 6.62 5.56 30.81
N VAL A 318 7.55 4.64 30.98
CA VAL A 318 8.93 4.80 30.51
C VAL A 318 9.02 4.19 29.12
N TRP A 319 9.67 4.89 28.18
CA TRP A 319 9.85 4.38 26.83
C TRP A 319 10.71 3.11 26.84
N GLU A 320 10.25 2.08 26.13
CA GLU A 320 10.97 0.82 25.97
C GLU A 320 11.07 0.46 24.48
N GLU A 321 12.24 -0.03 24.06
CA GLU A 321 12.45 -0.50 22.70
C GLU A 321 11.94 -1.94 22.55
N THR A 322 10.96 -2.14 21.67
CA THR A 322 10.47 -3.48 21.30
C THR A 322 10.95 -3.87 19.90
N ASP A 323 11.08 -5.18 19.62
CA ASP A 323 11.64 -5.72 18.38
C ASP A 323 10.94 -5.22 17.09
N LEU A 324 9.70 -4.72 17.19
CA LEU A 324 8.88 -4.27 16.06
C LEU A 324 8.60 -2.77 16.05
N LEU A 325 9.07 -2.03 17.07
CA LEU A 325 8.68 -0.64 17.32
C LEU A 325 8.88 0.27 16.09
N PHE A 326 10.03 0.17 15.43
CA PHE A 326 10.36 1.00 14.27
C PHE A 326 9.80 0.47 12.94
N THR A 327 9.23 -0.73 12.94
CA THR A 327 8.74 -1.40 11.72
C THR A 327 7.23 -1.31 11.54
N CYS A 328 6.50 -1.05 12.63
CA CYS A 328 5.05 -0.94 12.62
C CYS A 328 4.63 0.53 12.55
N HIS A 329 3.90 0.91 11.48
CA HIS A 329 3.41 2.28 11.34
C HIS A 329 2.36 2.64 12.41
N HIS A 330 1.70 1.65 13.02
CA HIS A 330 0.74 1.87 14.10
C HIS A 330 1.38 2.38 15.40
N HIS A 331 2.69 2.20 15.56
CA HIS A 331 3.40 2.68 16.74
C HIS A 331 3.87 4.12 16.56
N LEU A 332 3.77 4.70 15.36
CA LEU A 332 4.15 6.10 15.13
C LEU A 332 2.93 7.01 15.38
N ARG A 333 2.96 7.78 16.48
CA ARG A 333 1.83 8.62 16.91
C ARG A 333 2.21 10.09 16.97
N PRO A 334 1.26 11.02 16.70
CA PRO A 334 1.45 12.43 17.03
C PRO A 334 1.81 12.56 18.51
N CYS A 335 2.77 13.42 18.83
CA CYS A 335 3.17 13.67 20.20
C CYS A 335 3.53 15.15 20.44
N LEU A 336 3.33 15.60 21.69
CA LEU A 336 3.74 16.92 22.15
C LEU A 336 4.90 16.75 23.13
N ILE A 337 6.07 17.31 22.79
CA ILE A 337 7.23 17.26 23.67
C ILE A 337 7.01 18.20 24.86
N LEU A 338 6.90 17.64 26.06
CA LEU A 338 6.65 18.37 27.30
C LEU A 338 7.96 18.89 27.88
N THR A 339 8.95 18.01 28.03
CA THR A 339 10.25 18.34 28.62
C THR A 339 11.40 17.63 27.91
N ARG A 340 12.59 18.21 28.02
CA ARG A 340 13.87 17.68 27.54
C ARG A 340 14.82 17.55 28.72
N GLY A 341 15.47 16.40 28.84
CA GLY A 341 16.54 16.13 29.81
C GLY A 341 17.83 15.73 29.10
N GLU A 342 18.95 15.88 29.79
CA GLU A 342 20.26 15.41 29.35
C GLU A 342 20.86 14.52 30.44
N GLU A 343 21.37 13.35 30.05
CA GLU A 343 22.13 12.47 30.94
C GLU A 343 23.60 12.93 31.06
N GLU A 344 24.33 12.35 32.04
CA GLU A 344 25.74 12.69 32.31
C GLU A 344 26.68 12.41 31.12
N ASP A 345 26.30 11.51 30.22
CA ASP A 345 27.04 11.16 29.01
C ASP A 345 26.70 12.07 27.80
N GLY A 346 25.76 12.99 27.97
CA GLY A 346 25.29 13.92 26.93
C GLY A 346 24.15 13.39 26.07
N GLU A 347 23.61 12.20 26.35
CA GLU A 347 22.42 11.71 25.66
C GLU A 347 21.19 12.53 26.06
N THR A 348 20.39 12.93 25.06
CA THR A 348 19.18 13.72 25.25
C THR A 348 17.94 12.83 25.26
N PHE A 349 17.14 12.97 26.30
CA PHE A 349 15.88 12.25 26.48
C PHE A 349 14.71 13.22 26.58
N TYR A 350 13.54 12.73 26.21
CA TYR A 350 12.34 13.54 26.12
C TYR A 350 11.21 12.91 26.93
N THR A 351 10.36 13.77 27.46
CA THR A 351 9.04 13.39 27.95
C THR A 351 8.02 13.98 26.99
N ALA A 352 7.11 13.16 26.48
CA ALA A 352 6.09 13.58 25.53
C ALA A 352 4.71 13.04 25.87
N GLU A 353 3.70 13.84 25.58
CA GLU A 353 2.30 13.41 25.58
C GLU A 353 1.96 12.78 24.23
N MET A 354 1.32 11.61 24.24
CA MET A 354 0.96 10.84 23.05
C MET A 354 -0.50 11.08 22.68
N PHE A 355 -0.78 11.23 21.39
CA PHE A 355 -2.14 11.40 20.87
C PHE A 355 -2.52 10.27 19.90
N ASN A 356 -3.83 10.09 19.71
CA ASN A 356 -4.34 9.20 18.68
C ASN A 356 -4.08 9.74 17.27
N LEU A 357 -3.95 8.83 16.31
CA LEU A 357 -4.02 9.20 14.90
C LEU A 357 -5.43 9.72 14.58
N PRO A 358 -5.58 10.82 13.80
CA PRO A 358 -6.87 11.48 13.60
C PRO A 358 -8.01 10.62 13.02
N ASP A 359 -7.70 9.48 12.40
CA ASP A 359 -8.69 8.56 11.79
C ASP A 359 -8.85 7.23 12.57
N THR A 360 -8.17 7.06 13.70
CA THR A 360 -8.35 5.86 14.52
C THR A 360 -9.68 5.97 15.27
N THR A 361 -10.70 5.26 14.80
CA THR A 361 -12.05 5.28 15.39
C THR A 361 -12.36 4.02 16.20
N HIS A 362 -11.65 2.91 15.96
CA HIS A 362 -11.86 1.62 16.62
C HIS A 362 -10.56 0.81 16.63
N GLY A 363 -10.29 0.10 17.73
CA GLY A 363 -9.17 -0.85 17.84
C GLY A 363 -8.61 -0.92 19.26
N THR A 364 -7.84 -1.97 19.55
CA THR A 364 -7.04 -2.11 20.78
C THR A 364 -5.96 -1.05 20.91
N ASP A 365 -5.65 -0.36 19.81
CA ASP A 365 -4.56 0.59 19.71
C ASP A 365 -5.05 2.05 19.90
N LEU A 366 -6.29 2.24 20.34
CA LEU A 366 -6.83 3.57 20.61
C LEU A 366 -6.53 3.96 22.06
N ILE A 367 -5.81 5.06 22.27
CA ILE A 367 -5.69 5.67 23.59
C ILE A 367 -7.08 6.21 23.94
N PRO A 368 -7.71 5.80 25.05
CA PRO A 368 -9.04 6.31 25.38
C PRO A 368 -9.04 7.84 25.53
N ASP A 369 -10.06 8.53 25.01
CA ASP A 369 -10.18 10.00 25.13
C ASP A 369 -10.25 10.48 26.59
N THR A 370 -10.44 9.55 27.53
CA THR A 370 -10.44 9.78 28.97
C THR A 370 -9.05 9.71 29.60
N GLU A 371 -7.97 9.56 28.83
CA GLU A 371 -6.64 9.26 29.35
C GLU A 371 -5.58 10.17 28.73
N HIS A 372 -4.63 10.64 29.55
CA HIS A 372 -3.43 11.31 29.07
C HIS A 372 -2.24 10.36 29.15
N HIS A 373 -1.63 10.03 28.01
CA HIS A 373 -0.46 9.17 27.96
C HIS A 373 0.81 10.01 27.92
N VAL A 374 1.55 10.01 29.02
CA VAL A 374 2.82 10.70 29.14
C VAL A 374 3.94 9.67 29.16
N VAL A 375 4.77 9.68 28.12
CA VAL A 375 5.90 8.76 28.00
C VAL A 375 7.19 9.52 28.31
N THR A 376 7.99 8.96 29.19
CA THR A 376 9.27 9.52 29.67
C THR A 376 10.44 8.72 29.08
N ASN A 377 11.64 9.30 29.17
CA ASN A 377 12.88 8.66 28.71
C ASN A 377 12.90 8.30 27.20
N ILE A 378 12.16 9.04 26.37
CA ILE A 378 12.11 8.82 24.93
C ILE A 378 13.45 9.26 24.34
N PRO A 379 14.22 8.39 23.67
CA PRO A 379 15.46 8.81 23.03
C PRO A 379 15.17 9.62 21.76
N ARG A 380 16.08 10.52 21.38
CA ARG A 380 15.95 11.37 20.16
C ARG A 380 15.56 10.58 18.90
N ARG A 381 16.12 9.37 18.72
CA ARG A 381 15.87 8.48 17.57
C ARG A 381 14.43 7.94 17.50
N ALA A 382 13.70 7.96 18.60
CA ALA A 382 12.30 7.55 18.66
C ALA A 382 11.33 8.69 18.32
N ILE A 383 11.86 9.87 17.95
CA ILE A 383 11.08 11.06 17.61
C ILE A 383 11.41 11.47 16.17
N THR A 384 10.38 11.72 15.37
CA THR A 384 10.50 12.19 14.00
C THR A 384 9.45 13.26 13.70
N PHE A 385 9.49 13.80 12.49
CA PHE A 385 8.48 14.71 11.96
C PHE A 385 7.66 13.98 10.91
N VAL A 386 6.36 14.23 10.89
CA VAL A 386 5.44 13.77 9.85
C VAL A 386 4.62 14.94 9.35
N GLU A 387 4.16 14.85 8.10
CA GLU A 387 3.25 15.84 7.55
C GLU A 387 1.86 15.65 8.14
N LEU A 388 1.17 16.76 8.38
CA LEU A 388 -0.26 16.72 8.65
C LEU A 388 -0.99 16.06 7.47
N MET A 389 -2.08 15.34 7.79
CA MET A 389 -2.85 14.66 6.76
C MET A 389 -3.37 15.65 5.73
N TYR A 390 -3.16 15.32 4.46
CA TYR A 390 -3.55 16.15 3.31
C TYR A 390 -2.82 17.50 3.19
N GLU A 391 -1.74 17.73 3.93
CA GLU A 391 -0.92 18.96 3.85
C GLU A 391 0.39 18.79 3.04
N GLY A 392 0.66 17.60 2.51
CA GLY A 392 1.80 17.37 1.63
C GLY A 392 1.62 18.00 0.24
N ASP A 393 2.71 18.29 -0.48
CA ASP A 393 2.69 18.91 -1.82
C ASP A 393 1.73 18.25 -2.81
N GLN A 394 1.65 16.91 -2.76
CA GLN A 394 0.75 16.15 -3.62
C GLN A 394 -0.73 16.47 -3.39
N HIS A 395 -1.10 17.07 -2.27
CA HIS A 395 -2.46 17.45 -1.90
C HIS A 395 -2.77 18.93 -2.13
N LEU A 396 -1.81 19.76 -2.56
CA LEU A 396 -2.09 21.18 -2.81
C LEU A 396 -3.16 21.38 -3.90
N GLU A 397 -3.94 22.44 -3.74
CA GLU A 397 -4.89 22.86 -4.78
C GLU A 397 -4.13 23.23 -6.07
N GLY A 398 -4.63 22.73 -7.20
CA GLY A 398 -3.97 22.93 -8.49
C GLY A 398 -2.71 22.08 -8.71
N SER A 399 -2.35 21.17 -7.79
CA SER A 399 -1.26 20.21 -8.02
C SER A 399 -1.47 19.42 -9.31
N PHE A 400 -0.37 19.13 -10.00
CA PHE A 400 -0.42 18.47 -11.30
C PHE A 400 -1.14 17.11 -11.23
N ARG A 401 -2.07 16.91 -12.15
CA ARG A 401 -2.85 15.69 -12.34
C ARG A 401 -2.89 15.35 -13.82
N HIS A 402 -2.21 14.28 -14.20
CA HIS A 402 -2.23 13.80 -15.58
C HIS A 402 -1.80 12.33 -15.64
N PRO A 403 -2.56 11.46 -16.33
CA PRO A 403 -2.13 10.08 -16.51
C PRO A 403 -0.91 9.99 -17.41
N ILE A 404 -0.11 8.96 -17.19
CA ILE A 404 0.98 8.57 -18.06
C ILE A 404 0.40 8.16 -19.42
N GLY A 405 1.01 8.59 -20.52
CA GLY A 405 0.58 8.19 -21.86
C GLY A 405 0.80 6.69 -22.10
N PHE A 406 -0.26 5.97 -22.46
CA PHE A 406 -0.14 4.60 -22.95
C PHE A 406 0.30 4.65 -24.43
N PRO A 407 1.39 3.96 -24.83
CA PRO A 407 1.92 4.09 -26.19
C PRO A 407 0.93 3.68 -27.27
N ASP A 408 0.70 4.55 -28.26
CA ASP A 408 -0.22 4.34 -29.39
C ASP A 408 0.00 3.01 -30.10
N LEU A 409 1.26 2.62 -30.30
CA LEU A 409 1.63 1.41 -31.05
C LEU A 409 1.04 0.13 -30.43
N ILE A 410 0.81 0.11 -29.12
CA ILE A 410 0.32 -1.04 -28.40
C ILE A 410 -1.05 -0.80 -27.74
N PHE A 411 -1.61 0.42 -27.81
CA PHE A 411 -2.94 0.70 -27.31
C PHE A 411 -4.01 0.12 -28.26
N PRO A 412 -4.93 -0.74 -27.78
CA PRO A 412 -5.93 -1.32 -28.66
C PRO A 412 -6.92 -0.30 -29.24
N GLU A 413 -7.02 -0.27 -30.57
CA GLU A 413 -8.00 0.56 -31.28
C GLU A 413 -9.45 0.32 -30.81
N THR A 414 -9.78 -0.92 -30.44
CA THR A 414 -11.12 -1.29 -29.96
C THR A 414 -11.47 -0.72 -28.57
N TRP A 415 -10.48 -0.15 -27.86
CA TRP A 415 -10.67 0.49 -26.57
C TRP A 415 -10.80 2.02 -26.66
N LYS A 416 -10.61 2.59 -27.85
CA LYS A 416 -10.86 4.01 -28.11
C LYS A 416 -12.36 4.26 -28.17
N ASN A 417 -12.84 5.24 -27.43
CA ASN A 417 -14.26 5.49 -27.21
C ASN A 417 -14.63 6.98 -27.05
N VAL A 418 -13.70 7.88 -27.38
CA VAL A 418 -13.88 9.34 -27.37
C VAL A 418 -14.04 9.85 -28.81
#